data_AF-A0A935RYY6-F1
#
_entry.id   AF-A0A935RYY6-F1
#
_cell.length_a   1.000
_cell.length_b   1.000
_cell.length_c   1.000
_cell.angle_alpha   90.00
_cell.angle_beta   90.00
_cell.angle_gamma   90.00
#
_symmetry.space_group_name_H-M   'P 1'
#
loop_
_entity.id
_entity.type
_entity.pdbx_description
1 polymer ?
#
loop_
_entity_poly.entity_id
_entity_poly.type
_entity_poly.pdbx_seq_one_letter_code
_entity_poly.pdbx_strand_id
1 'polypeptide(L)' 'MKTNLAGNDLLLLTEKAVWLEYEKTLLIADVHLGKIEHFRKAGIGIPYLATSVTQDRLESLLKK' A
#
# COMPACT_ATOMS: atom_id res chain seq x y z
N MET A 1 9.37 -12.14 -2.01
CA MET A 1 10.77 -12.43 -2.44
C MET A 1 11.72 -11.79 -1.44
N LYS A 2 12.73 -12.50 -0.94
CA LYS A 2 13.77 -11.89 -0.09
C LYS A 2 14.89 -11.32 -0.96
N THR A 3 15.44 -10.16 -0.60
CA THR A 3 16.57 -9.52 -1.27
C THR A 3 17.40 -8.70 -0.28
N ASN A 4 18.63 -8.36 -0.63
CA ASN A 4 19.49 -7.49 0.18
C ASN A 4 19.78 -6.20 -0.60
N LEU A 5 19.57 -5.04 0.05
CA LEU A 5 19.82 -3.74 -0.55
C LEU A 5 20.44 -2.79 0.47
N ALA A 6 21.55 -2.15 0.10
CA ALA A 6 22.31 -1.25 0.97
C ALA A 6 22.65 -1.89 2.34
N GLY A 7 22.89 -3.21 2.38
CA GLY A 7 23.18 -3.96 3.59
C GLY A 7 21.96 -4.37 4.42
N ASN A 8 20.74 -4.10 3.96
CA ASN A 8 19.50 -4.44 4.67
C ASN A 8 18.77 -5.60 3.98
N ASP A 9 18.30 -6.55 4.78
CA ASP A 9 17.45 -7.63 4.29
C ASP A 9 16.00 -7.15 4.15
N LEU A 10 15.48 -7.26 2.94
CA LEU A 10 14.16 -6.79 2.54
C LEU A 10 13.29 -7.98 2.13
N LEU A 11 12.04 -7.99 2.59
CA LEU A 11 11.02 -8.90 2.08
C LEU A 11 10.08 -8.13 1.15
N LEU A 12 10.20 -8.38 -0.15
CA LEU A 12 9.31 -7.84 -1.16
C LEU A 12 7.99 -8.62 -1.16
N LEU A 13 6.89 -7.90 -0.96
CA LEU A 13 5.53 -8.41 -0.94
C LEU A 13 4.87 -8.24 -2.31
N THR A 14 4.07 -9.22 -2.72
CA THR A 14 3.31 -9.21 -3.99
C THR A 14 2.31 -8.05 -4.07
N GLU A 15 1.96 -7.49 -2.92
CA GLU A 15 1.02 -6.42 -2.69
C GLU A 15 1.65 -5.03 -2.91
N LYS A 16 2.78 -4.92 -3.63
CA LYS A 16 3.50 -3.66 -3.88
C LYS A 16 3.95 -2.97 -2.59
N ALA A 17 4.53 -3.74 -1.69
CA ALA A 17 5.05 -3.27 -0.41
C ALA A 17 6.37 -3.99 -0.08
N VAL A 18 7.14 -3.43 0.86
CA VAL A 18 8.37 -4.03 1.37
C VAL A 18 8.28 -4.13 2.88
N TRP A 19 8.58 -5.29 3.44
CA TRP A 19 8.71 -5.49 4.87
C TRP A 19 10.18 -5.50 5.28
N LEU A 20 10.51 -4.63 6.23
CA LEU A 20 11.81 -4.56 6.90
C LEU A 20 11.75 -5.42 8.16
N GLU A 21 12.34 -6.62 8.12
CA GLU A 21 12.21 -7.60 9.22
C GLU A 21 12.86 -7.09 10.53
N TYR A 22 14.00 -6.43 10.45
CA TYR A 22 14.75 -5.97 11.63
C TYR A 22 14.04 -4.80 12.35
N GLU A 23 13.56 -3.83 11.58
CA GLU A 23 12.87 -2.63 12.05
C GLU A 23 11.37 -2.86 12.30
N LYS A 24 10.85 -4.05 11.96
CA LYS A 24 9.41 -4.37 11.99
C LYS A 24 8.57 -3.29 11.32
N THR A 25 9.00 -2.86 10.14
CA THR A 25 8.47 -1.69 9.46
C THR A 25 7.97 -2.06 8.07
N LEU A 26 6.75 -1.62 7.74
CA LEU A 26 6.15 -1.75 6.41
C LEU A 26 6.42 -0.50 5.59
N LEU A 27 7.13 -0.64 4.48
CA LEU A 27 7.36 0.41 3.50
C LEU A 27 6.36 0.29 2.34
N ILE A 28 5.69 1.41 2.05
CA ILE A 28 4.75 1.58 0.94
C ILE A 28 4.96 2.94 0.29
N ALA A 29 4.68 3.04 -0.99
CA ALA A 29 4.77 4.28 -1.75
C ALA A 29 3.53 4.43 -2.65
N ASP A 30 3.25 5.67 -3.10
CA ASP A 30 2.22 5.97 -4.09
C ASP A 30 0.84 5.36 -3.79
N VAL A 31 0.43 5.38 -2.52
CA VAL A 31 -0.88 4.85 -2.09
C VAL A 31 -2.04 5.65 -2.71
N HIS A 32 -1.81 6.93 -3.01
CA HIS A 32 -2.81 7.84 -3.59
C HIS A 32 -4.09 7.96 -2.76
N LEU A 33 -3.95 8.05 -1.43
CA LEU A 33 -5.06 8.30 -0.53
C LEU A 33 -5.82 9.57 -0.96
N GLY A 34 -7.15 9.46 -1.05
CA GLY A 34 -8.01 10.59 -1.43
C GLY A 34 -8.09 10.91 -2.93
N LYS A 35 -7.34 10.23 -3.82
CA LYS A 35 -7.41 10.46 -5.27
C LYS A 35 -8.81 10.15 -5.83
N ILE A 36 -9.46 9.12 -5.30
CA ILE A 36 -10.85 8.77 -5.65
C ILE A 36 -11.82 9.89 -5.24
N GLU A 37 -11.70 10.39 -4.02
CA GLU A 37 -12.54 11.50 -3.54
C GLU A 37 -12.30 12.78 -4.33
N HIS A 38 -11.04 13.05 -4.71
CA HIS A 38 -10.69 14.19 -5.56
C HIS A 38 -11.37 14.10 -6.93
N PHE A 39 -11.34 12.94 -7.58
CA PHE A 39 -12.02 12.76 -8.87
C PHE A 39 -13.54 12.81 -8.75
N ARG A 40 -14.14 12.28 -7.68
CA ARG A 40 -15.57 12.42 -7.44
C ARG A 40 -15.98 13.88 -7.24
N LYS A 41 -15.20 14.65 -6.47
CA LYS A 41 -15.40 16.10 -6.32
C LYS A 41 -15.30 16.84 -7.65
N ALA A 42 -14.49 16.34 -8.59
CA ALA A 42 -14.40 16.87 -9.95
C ALA A 42 -15.53 16.40 -10.88
N GLY A 43 -16.55 15.69 -10.38
CA GLY A 43 -17.70 15.22 -11.15
C GLY A 43 -17.47 13.91 -11.91
N ILE A 44 -16.35 13.22 -11.70
CA ILE A 44 -16.08 11.93 -12.33
C ILE A 44 -16.81 10.83 -11.53
N GLY A 45 -17.69 10.10 -12.21
CA GLY A 45 -18.46 9.01 -11.61
C GLY A 45 -17.60 7.79 -11.26
N ILE A 46 -16.97 7.79 -10.09
CA ILE A 46 -16.20 6.65 -9.58
C ILE A 46 -17.03 5.86 -8.55
N PRO A 47 -17.17 4.52 -8.68
CA PRO A 47 -17.93 3.68 -7.74
C PRO A 47 -17.45 3.82 -6.30
N TYR A 48 -18.36 3.91 -5.32
CA TYR A 48 -18.04 4.11 -3.89
C TYR A 48 -17.08 3.04 -3.35
N LEU A 49 -17.31 1.79 -3.75
CA LEU A 49 -16.52 0.60 -3.40
C LEU A 49 -15.02 0.73 -3.72
N ALA A 50 -14.64 1.54 -4.71
CA ALA A 50 -13.24 1.71 -5.10
C ALA A 50 -12.37 2.31 -3.95
N THR A 51 -13.00 3.05 -3.03
CA THR A 51 -12.32 3.70 -1.90
C THR A 51 -11.88 2.67 -0.87
N SER A 52 -12.75 1.70 -0.55
CA SER A 52 -12.53 0.71 0.52
C SER A 52 -11.42 -0.28 0.18
N VAL A 53 -11.28 -0.64 -1.10
CA VAL A 53 -10.28 -1.63 -1.56
C VAL A 53 -8.84 -1.27 -1.16
N THR A 54 -8.49 0.02 -1.21
CA THR A 54 -7.14 0.47 -0.84
C THR A 54 -6.91 0.37 0.66
N GLN A 55 -7.92 0.74 1.46
CA GLN A 55 -7.90 0.63 2.92
C GLN A 55 -7.75 -0.84 3.35
N ASP A 56 -8.60 -1.73 2.82
CA ASP A 56 -8.62 -3.16 3.19
C ASP A 56 -7.28 -3.84 2.87
N ARG A 57 -6.65 -3.47 1.75
CA ARG A 57 -5.31 -3.98 1.39
C ARG A 57 -4.22 -3.51 2.35
N LEU A 58 -4.28 -2.26 2.82
CA LEU A 58 -3.30 -1.77 3.80
C LEU A 58 -3.45 -2.48 5.14
N GLU A 59 -4.69 -2.71 5.58
CA GLU A 59 -4.96 -3.44 6.81
C GLU A 59 -4.48 -4.90 6.74
N SER A 60 -4.64 -5.57 5.59
CA SER A 60 -4.17 -6.95 5.43
C SER A 60 -2.64 -7.04 5.48
N LEU A 61 -1.93 -6.01 5.00
CA LEU A 61 -0.47 -5.94 5.05
C LEU A 61 0.07 -5.75 6.46
N LEU A 62 -0.65 -5.07 7.34
CA LEU A 62 -0.27 -4.88 8.75
C LEU A 62 -0.50 -6.12 9.62
N LYS A 63 -1.33 -7.07 9.15
CA LYS A 63 -1.68 -8.30 9.88
C LYS A 63 -0.80 -9.50 9.50
N LYS A 64 0.18 -9.30 8.60
CA LYS A 64 1.18 -10.32 8.22
C LYS A 64 2.37 -10.26 9.16
#